data_AF-A0A6N7H5C6-F1
#
_entry.id   AF-A0A6N7H5C6-F1
#
_cell.length_a   1.000
_cell.length_b   1.000
_cell.length_c   1.000
_cell.angle_alpha   90.00
_cell.angle_beta   90.00
_cell.angle_gamma   90.00
#
_symmetry.space_group_name_H-M   'P 1'
#
loop_
_entity.id
_entity.type
_entity.pdbx_description
1 polymer ?
#
loop_
_entity_poly.entity_id
_entity_poly.type
_entity_poly.pdbx_seq_one_letter_code
_entity_poly.pdbx_strand_id
1 'polypeptide(L)'
;MNVIAQAQFKTGVRHYEMSEAEREIRVEAAAAFRLAHHYRWNLQINNHICVRIPDRPDHFLMNPYGLGWDEITASNLATVRMDGERREIVSHEGVVLGPAGLNFHSGILEARPDINCTMHVHARPGVAVSATKQGLIIVDQSSMHLYGEVGTHDFEGFAEGEDEVPRILRDLGDGHCLIMWNHGLLSIGRTIAETFLYMRRLVDACELQIQLMSMGVEIRHIPKDVLDVTRKQIVEKRKSPRYAQAEWDYHCRLAERLDPGFAE
;
A
#
# COMPACT_ATOMS: atom_id res chain seq x y z
N MET A 1 -26.62 -19.51 22.00
CA MET A 1 -25.76 -19.68 20.80
C MET A 1 -24.77 -18.55 20.80
N ASN A 2 -23.48 -18.85 20.84
CA ASN A 2 -22.42 -17.84 20.93
C ASN A 2 -22.25 -17.23 19.53
N VAL A 3 -22.70 -15.98 19.33
CA VAL A 3 -22.66 -15.27 18.03
C VAL A 3 -21.21 -15.14 17.52
N ILE A 4 -20.22 -15.27 18.42
CA ILE A 4 -18.78 -15.22 18.14
C ILE A 4 -18.28 -16.45 17.35
N ALA A 5 -18.97 -17.60 17.40
CA ALA A 5 -18.48 -18.85 16.82
C ALA A 5 -18.82 -19.05 15.32
N GLN A 6 -19.57 -18.14 14.69
CA GLN A 6 -20.09 -18.33 13.33
C GLN A 6 -19.31 -17.60 12.22
N ALA A 7 -18.34 -16.76 12.55
CA ALA A 7 -17.53 -16.05 11.55
C ALA A 7 -16.15 -16.71 11.34
N GLN A 8 -16.07 -18.04 11.32
CA GLN A 8 -14.83 -18.68 10.84
C GLN A 8 -14.76 -18.48 9.32
N PHE A 9 -13.75 -17.73 8.86
CA PHE A 9 -13.39 -17.63 7.46
C PHE A 9 -12.95 -19.01 6.97
N LYS A 10 -13.87 -19.78 6.38
CA LYS A 10 -13.58 -21.12 5.86
C LYS A 10 -13.05 -21.00 4.44
N THR A 11 -11.76 -21.17 4.27
CA THR A 11 -11.14 -21.31 2.95
C THR A 11 -10.91 -22.79 2.65
N GLY A 12 -11.35 -23.22 1.46
CA GLY A 12 -10.79 -24.44 0.87
C GLY A 12 -9.44 -24.07 0.24
N VAL A 13 -8.43 -24.92 0.42
CA VAL A 13 -7.18 -24.80 -0.35
C VAL A 13 -7.38 -25.54 -1.66
N ARG A 14 -7.21 -24.87 -2.80
CA ARG A 14 -7.16 -25.56 -4.11
C ARG A 14 -5.86 -26.35 -4.19
N HIS A 15 -5.82 -27.41 -5.01
CA HIS A 15 -4.54 -28.00 -5.41
C HIS A 15 -3.76 -26.96 -6.22
N TYR A 16 -3.00 -26.14 -5.51
CA TYR A 16 -2.20 -25.03 -6.01
C TYR A 16 -0.77 -25.24 -5.56
N GLU A 17 0.15 -25.39 -6.51
CA GLU A 17 1.56 -25.55 -6.21
C GLU A 17 2.21 -24.17 -6.05
N MET A 18 2.41 -23.81 -4.78
CA MET A 18 3.06 -22.58 -4.36
C MET A 18 4.59 -22.71 -4.51
N SER A 19 5.22 -21.76 -5.20
CA SER A 19 6.69 -21.71 -5.31
C SER A 19 7.34 -21.27 -3.99
N GLU A 20 8.64 -21.47 -3.87
CA GLU A 20 9.41 -20.95 -2.72
C GLU A 20 9.36 -19.41 -2.67
N ALA A 21 9.54 -18.75 -3.81
CA ALA A 21 9.45 -17.29 -3.91
C ALA A 21 8.07 -16.76 -3.47
N GLU A 22 6.99 -17.47 -3.81
CA GLU A 22 5.65 -17.10 -3.34
C GLU A 22 5.50 -17.29 -1.82
N ARG A 23 6.04 -18.37 -1.25
CA ARG A 23 6.00 -18.58 0.21
C ARG A 23 6.68 -17.44 0.94
N GLU A 24 7.87 -17.04 0.50
CA GLU A 24 8.62 -15.94 1.11
C GLU A 24 7.88 -14.62 1.01
N ILE A 25 7.39 -14.25 -0.18
CA ILE A 25 6.73 -12.96 -0.37
C ILE A 25 5.36 -12.88 0.34
N ARG A 26 4.69 -14.02 0.59
CA ARG A 26 3.49 -14.09 1.42
C ARG A 26 3.75 -13.70 2.87
N VAL A 27 4.87 -14.16 3.45
CA VAL A 27 5.27 -13.79 4.81
C VAL A 27 5.52 -12.29 4.90
N GLU A 28 6.28 -11.73 3.94
CA GLU A 28 6.52 -10.29 3.90
C GLU A 28 5.25 -9.46 3.69
N ALA A 29 4.35 -9.92 2.81
CA ALA A 29 3.07 -9.26 2.56
C ALA A 29 2.19 -9.27 3.83
N ALA A 30 2.09 -10.41 4.51
CA ALA A 30 1.34 -10.51 5.76
C ALA A 30 1.92 -9.60 6.86
N ALA A 31 3.25 -9.48 6.95
CA ALA A 31 3.89 -8.51 7.85
C ALA A 31 3.45 -7.07 7.54
N ALA A 32 3.37 -6.69 6.26
CA ALA A 32 2.92 -5.35 5.85
C ALA A 32 1.49 -5.04 6.30
N PHE A 33 0.57 -6.01 6.20
CA PHE A 33 -0.80 -5.89 6.73
C PHE A 33 -0.80 -5.68 8.25
N ARG A 34 -0.07 -6.51 9.01
CA ARG A 34 0.00 -6.39 10.48
C ARG A 34 0.61 -5.07 10.92
N LEU A 35 1.66 -4.62 10.26
CA LEU A 35 2.31 -3.35 10.56
C LEU A 35 1.38 -2.17 10.27
N ALA A 36 0.69 -2.21 9.13
CA ALA A 36 -0.25 -1.15 8.79
C ALA A 36 -1.47 -1.12 9.72
N HIS A 37 -1.93 -2.27 10.22
CA HIS A 37 -2.89 -2.33 11.32
C HIS A 37 -2.32 -1.70 12.61
N HIS A 38 -1.11 -2.10 13.00
CA HIS A 38 -0.43 -1.57 14.18
C HIS A 38 -0.30 -0.03 14.13
N TYR A 39 0.03 0.52 12.95
CA TYR A 39 0.10 1.96 12.73
C TYR A 39 -1.26 2.63 12.45
N ARG A 40 -2.36 1.87 12.49
CA ARG A 40 -3.75 2.35 12.30
C ARG A 40 -3.99 3.01 10.96
N TRP A 41 -3.43 2.43 9.89
CA TRP A 41 -3.60 2.96 8.54
C TRP A 41 -4.85 2.43 7.85
N ASN A 42 -5.32 1.24 8.21
CA ASN A 42 -6.53 0.66 7.62
C ASN A 42 -7.80 1.20 8.27
N LEU A 43 -8.86 1.30 7.45
CA LEU A 43 -10.23 1.54 7.87
C LEU A 43 -10.98 0.22 7.84
N GLN A 44 -11.01 -0.44 9.01
CA GLN A 44 -11.64 -1.76 9.16
C GLN A 44 -11.09 -2.75 8.11
N ILE A 45 -11.96 -3.30 7.26
CA ILE A 45 -11.63 -4.32 6.25
C ILE A 45 -11.51 -3.73 4.82
N ASN A 46 -11.64 -2.42 4.65
CA ASN A 46 -11.93 -1.79 3.34
C ASN A 46 -10.69 -1.36 2.53
N ASN A 47 -9.49 -1.69 3.02
CA ASN A 47 -8.24 -1.33 2.34
C ASN A 47 -7.56 -2.57 1.76
N HIS A 48 -6.62 -2.35 0.82
CA HIS A 48 -5.93 -3.41 0.11
C HIS A 48 -4.42 -3.16 0.00
N ILE A 49 -3.65 -4.25 0.09
CA ILE A 49 -2.25 -4.32 -0.35
C ILE A 49 -2.20 -5.45 -1.39
N CYS A 50 -1.70 -5.15 -2.59
CA CYS A 50 -1.51 -6.15 -3.64
C CYS A 50 -0.03 -6.28 -3.99
N VAL A 51 0.46 -7.52 -4.05
CA VAL A 51 1.89 -7.80 -4.26
C VAL A 51 2.09 -8.79 -5.41
N ARG A 52 2.82 -8.42 -6.45
CA ARG A 52 3.19 -9.32 -7.55
C ARG A 52 4.10 -10.43 -7.04
N ILE A 53 3.88 -11.64 -7.53
CA ILE A 53 4.74 -12.79 -7.21
C ILE A 53 6.03 -12.72 -8.06
N PRO A 54 7.24 -12.75 -7.47
CA PRO A 54 8.50 -12.51 -8.19
C PRO A 54 8.78 -13.45 -9.37
N ASP A 55 8.40 -14.73 -9.27
CA ASP A 55 8.62 -15.75 -10.30
C ASP A 55 7.39 -16.00 -11.19
N ARG A 56 6.30 -15.27 -10.96
CA ARG A 56 5.03 -15.38 -11.68
C ARG A 56 4.45 -13.98 -11.93
N PRO A 57 4.94 -13.26 -12.97
CA PRO A 57 4.62 -11.84 -13.15
C PRO A 57 3.14 -11.56 -13.45
N ASP A 58 2.41 -12.57 -13.91
CA ASP A 58 0.96 -12.59 -14.13
C ASP A 58 0.16 -12.94 -12.86
N HIS A 59 0.81 -13.12 -11.71
CA HIS A 59 0.15 -13.43 -10.43
C HIS A 59 0.43 -12.36 -9.37
N PHE A 60 -0.57 -12.10 -8.53
CA PHE A 60 -0.42 -11.24 -7.36
C PHE A 60 -1.15 -11.79 -6.14
N LEU A 61 -0.70 -11.38 -4.96
CA LEU A 61 -1.31 -11.65 -3.67
C LEU A 61 -2.28 -10.54 -3.30
N MET A 62 -3.40 -10.90 -2.67
CA MET A 62 -4.40 -9.97 -2.16
C MET A 62 -5.06 -10.49 -0.89
N ASN A 63 -5.43 -9.59 0.03
CA ASN A 63 -6.19 -9.95 1.22
C ASN A 63 -7.62 -10.40 0.90
N PRO A 64 -8.14 -11.45 1.54
CA PRO A 64 -9.54 -11.81 1.47
C PRO A 64 -10.47 -10.73 2.01
N TYR A 65 -11.63 -10.57 1.37
CA TYR A 65 -12.67 -9.70 1.88
C TYR A 65 -13.32 -10.31 3.13
N GLY A 66 -13.49 -9.49 4.16
CA GLY A 66 -14.11 -9.89 5.44
C GLY A 66 -13.12 -10.11 6.59
N LEU A 67 -11.81 -10.18 6.31
CA LEU A 67 -10.77 -10.25 7.34
C LEU A 67 -10.28 -8.85 7.73
N GLY A 68 -10.09 -8.64 9.03
CA GLY A 68 -9.30 -7.53 9.55
C GLY A 68 -7.83 -7.65 9.14
N TRP A 69 -7.14 -6.52 9.03
CA TRP A 69 -5.71 -6.51 8.67
C TRP A 69 -4.83 -7.16 9.77
N ASP A 70 -5.31 -7.22 11.01
CA ASP A 70 -4.76 -7.97 12.13
C ASP A 70 -5.07 -9.48 12.08
N GLU A 71 -5.88 -9.95 11.15
CA GLU A 71 -6.19 -11.37 10.96
C GLU A 71 -5.46 -11.97 9.74
N ILE A 72 -4.77 -11.14 8.95
CA ILE A 72 -4.07 -11.60 7.74
C ILE A 72 -2.86 -12.45 8.11
N THR A 73 -2.69 -13.57 7.41
CA THR A 73 -1.55 -14.48 7.54
C THR A 73 -0.99 -14.80 6.16
N ALA A 74 0.23 -15.34 6.11
CA ALA A 74 0.85 -15.76 4.85
C ALA A 74 -0.01 -16.80 4.11
N SER A 75 -0.63 -17.71 4.85
CA SER A 75 -1.52 -18.77 4.36
C SER A 75 -2.87 -18.26 3.87
N ASN A 76 -3.47 -17.25 4.52
CA ASN A 76 -4.82 -16.80 4.15
C ASN A 76 -4.84 -15.78 3.00
N LEU A 77 -3.69 -15.23 2.59
CA LEU A 77 -3.59 -14.41 1.37
C LEU A 77 -4.01 -15.19 0.12
N ALA A 78 -4.83 -14.59 -0.73
CA ALA A 78 -5.25 -15.20 -1.98
C ALA A 78 -4.25 -14.89 -3.10
N THR A 79 -3.88 -15.91 -3.89
CA THR A 79 -3.19 -15.69 -5.16
C THR A 79 -4.23 -15.52 -6.26
N VAL A 80 -4.06 -14.44 -7.01
CA VAL A 80 -4.90 -14.08 -8.15
C VAL A 80 -4.05 -14.08 -9.41
N ARG A 81 -4.50 -14.80 -10.43
CA ARG A 81 -3.93 -14.77 -11.79
C ARG A 81 -4.60 -13.68 -12.62
N MET A 82 -3.79 -12.94 -13.37
CA MET A 82 -4.19 -11.91 -14.34
C MET A 82 -4.13 -12.52 -15.75
N ASP A 83 -5.25 -12.53 -16.47
CA ASP A 83 -5.34 -12.97 -17.87
C ASP A 83 -6.22 -12.00 -18.68
N GLY A 84 -5.59 -10.97 -19.26
CA GLY A 84 -6.31 -9.82 -19.83
C GLY A 84 -7.15 -9.14 -18.75
N GLU A 85 -8.44 -8.92 -18.99
CA GLU A 85 -9.38 -8.37 -18.00
C GLU A 85 -9.78 -9.40 -16.91
N ARG A 86 -9.43 -10.68 -17.08
CA ARG A 86 -9.83 -11.71 -16.12
C ARG A 86 -8.94 -11.70 -14.88
N ARG A 87 -9.57 -11.87 -13.72
CA ARG A 87 -8.94 -12.04 -12.42
C ARG A 87 -9.46 -13.32 -11.79
N GLU A 88 -8.59 -14.33 -11.66
CA GLU A 88 -8.98 -15.64 -11.13
C GLU A 88 -8.22 -15.97 -9.85
N ILE A 89 -8.95 -16.33 -8.79
CA ILE A 89 -8.35 -16.84 -7.56
C ILE A 89 -7.92 -18.29 -7.78
N VAL A 90 -6.61 -18.54 -7.70
CA VAL A 90 -6.02 -19.87 -7.98
C VAL A 90 -5.64 -20.63 -6.71
N SER A 91 -5.39 -19.96 -5.59
CA SER A 91 -4.92 -20.61 -4.35
C SER A 91 -6.04 -21.12 -3.44
N HIS A 92 -7.23 -20.51 -3.48
CA HIS A 92 -8.32 -20.77 -2.54
C HIS A 92 -9.68 -20.97 -3.22
N GLU A 93 -10.55 -21.77 -2.60
CA GLU A 93 -11.96 -21.91 -2.96
C GLU A 93 -12.86 -21.09 -2.03
N GLY A 94 -13.90 -20.49 -2.60
CA GLY A 94 -14.93 -19.76 -1.85
C GLY A 94 -14.47 -18.42 -1.26
N VAL A 95 -13.22 -18.01 -1.49
CA VAL A 95 -12.72 -16.68 -1.10
C VAL A 95 -13.34 -15.60 -1.98
N VAL A 96 -13.78 -14.52 -1.35
CA VAL A 96 -14.23 -13.30 -2.00
C VAL A 96 -13.15 -12.24 -1.86
N LEU A 97 -12.91 -11.45 -2.91
CA LEU A 97 -11.98 -10.33 -2.92
C LEU A 97 -12.73 -9.03 -3.16
N GLY A 98 -12.20 -7.93 -2.63
CA GLY A 98 -12.77 -6.60 -2.83
C GLY A 98 -12.62 -6.11 -4.29
N PRO A 99 -13.63 -5.45 -4.88
CA PRO A 99 -13.55 -4.96 -6.26
C PRO A 99 -12.36 -4.02 -6.53
N ALA A 100 -12.03 -3.14 -5.57
CA ALA A 100 -10.91 -2.23 -5.71
C ALA A 100 -9.57 -2.96 -5.86
N GLY A 101 -9.32 -4.05 -5.11
CA GLY A 101 -8.10 -4.83 -5.32
C GLY A 101 -8.08 -5.58 -6.67
N LEU A 102 -9.24 -6.03 -7.14
CA LEU A 102 -9.37 -6.72 -8.42
C LEU A 102 -9.22 -5.81 -9.63
N ASN A 103 -9.73 -4.58 -9.58
CA ASN A 103 -9.75 -3.69 -10.76
C ASN A 103 -8.61 -2.66 -10.69
N PHE A 104 -8.57 -1.88 -9.61
CA PHE A 104 -7.64 -0.75 -9.48
C PHE A 104 -6.19 -1.19 -9.25
N HIS A 105 -5.94 -2.04 -8.26
CA HIS A 105 -4.57 -2.44 -7.92
C HIS A 105 -3.94 -3.33 -9.00
N SER A 106 -4.71 -4.28 -9.52
CA SER A 106 -4.24 -5.17 -10.59
C SER A 106 -3.96 -4.41 -11.88
N GLY A 107 -4.78 -3.40 -12.25
CA GLY A 107 -4.57 -2.59 -13.44
C GLY A 107 -3.30 -1.74 -13.34
N ILE A 108 -2.97 -1.23 -12.14
CA ILE A 108 -1.69 -0.56 -11.90
C ILE A 108 -0.53 -1.54 -12.09
N LEU A 109 -0.61 -2.74 -11.50
CA LEU A 109 0.42 -3.77 -11.66
C LEU A 109 0.57 -4.17 -13.14
N GLU A 110 -0.52 -4.36 -13.86
CA GLU A 110 -0.48 -4.71 -15.29
C GLU A 110 0.16 -3.61 -16.14
N ALA A 111 -0.16 -2.34 -15.88
CA ALA A 111 0.37 -1.21 -16.64
C ALA A 111 1.79 -0.77 -16.23
N ARG A 112 2.25 -1.13 -15.03
CA ARG A 112 3.59 -0.83 -14.52
C ARG A 112 4.34 -2.11 -14.13
N PRO A 113 4.97 -2.80 -15.09
CA PRO A 113 5.72 -4.04 -14.83
C PRO A 113 6.92 -3.87 -13.89
N ASP A 114 7.42 -2.64 -13.71
CA ASP A 114 8.47 -2.31 -12.76
C ASP A 114 7.98 -2.26 -11.30
N ILE A 115 6.66 -2.22 -11.09
CA ILE A 115 6.01 -2.14 -9.79
C ILE A 115 5.52 -3.52 -9.38
N ASN A 116 5.82 -3.88 -8.13
CA ASN A 116 5.48 -5.18 -7.57
C ASN A 116 4.67 -5.09 -6.27
N CYS A 117 4.47 -3.90 -5.71
CA CYS A 117 3.62 -3.73 -4.55
C CYS A 117 2.84 -2.43 -4.63
N THR A 118 1.54 -2.51 -4.35
CA THR A 118 0.63 -1.37 -4.28
C THR A 118 -0.09 -1.41 -2.95
N MET A 119 -0.24 -0.26 -2.30
CA MET A 119 -0.82 -0.13 -0.97
C MET A 119 -1.72 1.08 -0.91
N HIS A 120 -3.01 0.86 -0.67
CA HIS A 120 -4.01 1.91 -0.52
C HIS A 120 -4.55 1.89 0.91
N VAL A 121 -4.54 3.05 1.57
CA VAL A 121 -4.96 3.17 2.98
C VAL A 121 -5.84 4.38 3.22
N HIS A 122 -6.66 4.30 4.26
CA HIS A 122 -7.52 5.39 4.76
C HIS A 122 -7.01 5.90 6.12
N ALA A 123 -5.69 6.05 6.24
CA ALA A 123 -5.06 6.56 7.44
C ALA A 123 -5.61 7.97 7.76
N ARG A 124 -6.08 8.18 9.00
CA ARG A 124 -6.79 9.41 9.40
C ARG A 124 -6.05 10.70 9.04
N PRO A 125 -4.72 10.81 9.23
CA PRO A 125 -3.99 12.00 8.80
C PRO A 125 -4.03 12.22 7.28
N GLY A 126 -3.86 11.15 6.51
CA GLY A 126 -3.94 11.18 5.05
C GLY A 126 -5.30 11.63 4.54
N VAL A 127 -6.39 11.05 5.09
CA VAL A 127 -7.76 11.45 4.74
C VAL A 127 -7.98 12.93 5.07
N ALA A 128 -7.56 13.39 6.25
CA ALA A 128 -7.71 14.79 6.63
C ALA A 128 -6.99 15.74 5.67
N VAL A 129 -5.72 15.47 5.34
CA VAL A 129 -4.96 16.31 4.38
C VAL A 129 -5.56 16.23 2.97
N SER A 130 -6.04 15.06 2.54
CA SER A 130 -6.73 14.89 1.25
C SER A 130 -8.07 15.65 1.17
N ALA A 131 -8.60 16.15 2.29
CA ALA A 131 -9.80 16.98 2.31
C ALA A 131 -9.48 18.48 2.39
N THR A 132 -8.21 18.88 2.29
CA THR A 132 -7.78 20.28 2.31
C THR A 132 -7.47 20.78 0.90
N LYS A 133 -7.59 22.10 0.68
CA LYS A 133 -7.22 22.72 -0.60
C LYS A 133 -5.71 22.72 -0.86
N GLN A 134 -4.91 22.64 0.20
CA GLN A 134 -3.46 22.77 0.15
C GLN A 134 -2.77 21.46 -0.26
N GLY A 135 -3.41 20.30 -0.05
CA GLY A 135 -2.76 19.01 -0.24
C GLY A 135 -1.55 18.82 0.68
N LEU A 136 -0.59 18.00 0.25
CA LEU A 136 0.65 17.75 1.00
C LEU A 136 1.60 18.94 0.94
N ILE A 137 2.14 19.32 2.10
CA ILE A 137 3.20 20.31 2.23
C ILE A 137 4.48 19.60 2.69
N ILE A 138 5.58 19.83 1.98
CA ILE A 138 6.90 19.33 2.35
C ILE A 138 7.53 20.28 3.36
N VAL A 139 7.75 19.80 4.58
CA VAL A 139 8.09 20.64 5.75
C VAL A 139 9.31 20.16 6.54
N ASP A 140 9.79 18.95 6.29
CA ASP A 140 10.88 18.34 7.05
C ASP A 140 11.75 17.42 6.18
N GLN A 141 12.87 16.93 6.72
CA GLN A 141 13.79 16.06 5.98
C GLN A 141 13.16 14.70 5.62
N SER A 142 12.26 14.15 6.43
CA SER A 142 11.57 12.90 6.11
C SER A 142 10.61 13.08 4.93
N SER A 143 9.79 14.13 4.93
CA SER A 143 8.89 14.45 3.81
C SER A 143 9.64 14.81 2.52
N MET A 144 10.94 15.15 2.55
CA MET A 144 11.72 15.34 1.32
C MET A 144 11.76 14.11 0.41
N HIS A 145 11.58 12.89 0.96
CA HIS A 145 11.43 11.68 0.16
C HIS A 145 10.15 11.65 -0.69
N LEU A 146 9.19 12.54 -0.43
CA LEU A 146 7.94 12.65 -1.19
C LEU A 146 8.00 13.77 -2.23
N TYR A 147 9.02 14.63 -2.19
CA TYR A 147 9.10 15.79 -3.07
C TYR A 147 9.23 15.36 -4.55
N GLY A 148 8.13 15.58 -5.28
CA GLY A 148 7.98 15.20 -6.68
C GLY A 148 7.72 13.71 -6.94
N GLU A 149 7.33 12.97 -5.90
CA GLU A 149 6.86 11.59 -5.99
C GLU A 149 5.34 11.45 -5.79
N VAL A 150 4.70 12.52 -5.33
CA VAL A 150 3.28 12.55 -4.96
C VAL A 150 2.47 13.27 -6.03
N GLY A 151 1.63 12.52 -6.72
CA GLY A 151 0.56 13.04 -7.55
C GLY A 151 -0.74 13.22 -6.77
N THR A 152 -1.78 13.67 -7.45
CA THR A 152 -3.11 13.87 -6.86
C THR A 152 -4.19 13.34 -7.78
N HIS A 153 -5.19 12.67 -7.23
CA HIS A 153 -6.30 12.09 -7.98
C HIS A 153 -7.65 12.53 -7.40
N ASP A 154 -8.59 12.92 -8.26
CA ASP A 154 -9.92 13.37 -7.86
C ASP A 154 -10.79 12.21 -7.36
N PHE A 155 -11.71 12.51 -6.43
CA PHE A 155 -12.65 11.50 -5.96
C PHE A 155 -13.78 11.28 -6.97
N GLU A 156 -13.89 10.06 -7.49
CA GLU A 156 -14.92 9.68 -8.47
C GLU A 156 -16.06 8.82 -7.87
N GLY A 157 -16.02 8.54 -6.55
CA GLY A 157 -16.93 7.63 -5.87
C GLY A 157 -16.24 6.32 -5.50
N PHE A 158 -17.01 5.22 -5.39
CA PHE A 158 -16.43 3.90 -5.16
C PHE A 158 -15.74 3.39 -6.44
N ALA A 159 -14.51 2.89 -6.28
CA ALA A 159 -13.67 2.36 -7.36
C ALA A 159 -14.20 1.01 -7.86
N GLU A 160 -15.28 1.04 -8.64
CA GLU A 160 -15.96 -0.16 -9.17
C GLU A 160 -15.70 -0.40 -10.67
N GLY A 161 -15.16 0.59 -11.40
CA GLY A 161 -14.95 0.52 -12.85
C GLY A 161 -13.47 0.43 -13.27
N GLU A 162 -13.20 -0.28 -14.37
CA GLU A 162 -11.87 -0.41 -14.98
C GLU A 162 -11.38 0.91 -15.61
N ASP A 163 -12.30 1.83 -15.91
CA ASP A 163 -12.00 3.11 -16.56
C ASP A 163 -11.15 4.08 -15.71
N GLU A 164 -11.01 3.84 -14.40
CA GLU A 164 -10.25 4.71 -13.49
C GLU A 164 -8.73 4.54 -13.64
N VAL A 165 -8.26 3.34 -13.97
CA VAL A 165 -6.83 2.99 -14.01
C VAL A 165 -6.02 3.92 -14.93
N PRO A 166 -6.45 4.24 -16.17
CA PRO A 166 -5.72 5.19 -17.02
C PRO A 166 -5.56 6.59 -16.40
N ARG A 167 -6.56 7.07 -15.63
CA ARG A 167 -6.49 8.37 -14.94
C ARG A 167 -5.53 8.31 -13.76
N ILE A 168 -5.59 7.23 -12.99
CA ILE A 168 -4.64 6.98 -11.89
C ILE A 168 -3.20 6.96 -12.37
N LEU A 169 -2.92 6.25 -13.46
CA LEU A 169 -1.57 6.18 -14.04
C LEU A 169 -1.09 7.55 -14.53
N ARG A 170 -1.97 8.33 -15.16
CA ARG A 170 -1.68 9.71 -15.58
C ARG A 170 -1.34 10.59 -14.37
N ASP A 171 -2.17 10.52 -13.32
CA ASP A 171 -2.03 11.38 -12.14
C ASP A 171 -0.82 11.00 -11.28
N LEU A 172 -0.44 9.71 -11.31
CA LEU A 172 0.77 9.19 -10.69
C LEU A 172 2.04 9.60 -11.45
N GLY A 173 1.98 9.61 -12.78
CA GLY A 173 3.12 9.85 -13.64
C GLY A 173 4.28 8.89 -13.35
N ASP A 174 5.49 9.45 -13.23
CA ASP A 174 6.69 8.70 -12.83
C ASP A 174 6.84 8.58 -11.30
N GLY A 175 5.88 9.11 -10.54
CA GLY A 175 5.88 9.10 -9.09
C GLY A 175 5.51 7.76 -8.48
N HIS A 176 5.44 7.73 -7.15
CA HIS A 176 5.20 6.53 -6.37
C HIS A 176 4.02 6.66 -5.41
N CYS A 177 3.44 7.85 -5.29
CA CYS A 177 2.38 8.13 -4.32
C CYS A 177 1.24 8.93 -4.96
N LEU A 178 0.03 8.74 -4.45
CA LEU A 178 -1.09 9.66 -4.69
C LEU A 178 -1.69 10.11 -3.37
N ILE A 179 -2.03 11.39 -3.32
CA ILE A 179 -3.15 11.86 -2.51
C ILE A 179 -4.41 11.71 -3.34
N MET A 180 -5.32 10.85 -2.88
CA MET A 180 -6.64 10.71 -3.48
C MET A 180 -7.56 11.66 -2.73
N TRP A 181 -7.96 12.76 -3.38
CA TRP A 181 -8.77 13.81 -2.77
C TRP A 181 -10.00 13.21 -2.09
N ASN A 182 -10.33 13.72 -0.90
CA ASN A 182 -11.48 13.29 -0.09
C ASN A 182 -11.54 11.79 0.27
N HIS A 183 -10.48 11.02 0.01
CA HIS A 183 -10.52 9.56 0.06
C HIS A 183 -9.41 8.98 0.91
N GLY A 184 -8.14 9.19 0.55
CA GLY A 184 -7.02 8.55 1.23
C GLY A 184 -5.72 8.63 0.46
N LEU A 185 -4.87 7.62 0.67
CA LEU A 185 -3.50 7.61 0.15
C LEU A 185 -3.25 6.34 -0.65
N LEU A 186 -2.45 6.45 -1.70
CA LEU A 186 -1.87 5.33 -2.44
C LEU A 186 -0.34 5.45 -2.39
N SER A 187 0.33 4.31 -2.26
CA SER A 187 1.74 4.18 -2.59
C SER A 187 1.97 2.94 -3.46
N ILE A 188 2.98 3.02 -4.32
CA ILE A 188 3.42 1.94 -5.19
C ILE A 188 4.95 1.84 -5.14
N GLY A 189 5.50 0.69 -5.47
CA GLY A 189 6.94 0.47 -5.41
C GLY A 189 7.39 -0.83 -6.03
N ARG A 190 8.71 -0.92 -6.26
CA ARG A 190 9.38 -2.10 -6.84
C ARG A 190 9.42 -3.28 -5.88
N THR A 191 9.28 -3.01 -4.58
CA THR A 191 9.29 -3.98 -3.49
C THR A 191 8.29 -3.57 -2.40
N ILE A 192 7.89 -4.51 -1.53
CA ILE A 192 7.06 -4.20 -0.34
C ILE A 192 7.76 -3.14 0.53
N ALA A 193 9.08 -3.28 0.73
CA ALA A 193 9.89 -2.34 1.49
C ALA A 193 9.75 -0.90 1.00
N GLU A 194 9.87 -0.69 -0.32
CA GLU A 194 9.76 0.62 -0.94
C GLU A 194 8.34 1.19 -0.80
N THR A 195 7.32 0.41 -1.15
CA THR A 195 5.91 0.80 -1.04
C THR A 195 5.54 1.18 0.39
N PHE A 196 5.87 0.32 1.35
CA PHE A 196 5.57 0.53 2.76
C PHE A 196 6.21 1.81 3.30
N LEU A 197 7.47 2.07 2.91
CA LEU A 197 8.20 3.23 3.39
C LEU A 197 7.73 4.54 2.75
N TYR A 198 7.30 4.50 1.49
CA TYR A 198 6.58 5.62 0.89
C TYR A 198 5.29 5.91 1.65
N MET A 199 4.48 4.88 1.93
CA MET A 199 3.25 5.04 2.70
C MET A 199 3.53 5.61 4.10
N ARG A 200 4.52 5.06 4.80
CA ARG A 200 4.92 5.52 6.13
C ARG A 200 5.23 7.01 6.14
N ARG A 201 6.11 7.45 5.23
CA ARG A 201 6.52 8.85 5.13
C ARG A 201 5.35 9.74 4.74
N LEU A 202 4.46 9.26 3.87
CA LEU A 202 3.27 10.01 3.45
C LEU A 202 2.29 10.21 4.61
N VAL A 203 2.00 9.17 5.39
CA VAL A 203 1.16 9.28 6.58
C VAL A 203 1.80 10.18 7.64
N ASP A 204 3.09 9.98 7.93
CA ASP A 204 3.83 10.80 8.91
C ASP A 204 3.87 12.28 8.50
N ALA A 205 4.06 12.57 7.21
CA ALA A 205 4.04 13.94 6.70
C ALA A 205 2.66 14.58 6.82
N CYS A 206 1.58 13.84 6.55
CA CYS A 206 0.22 14.32 6.77
C CYS A 206 -0.06 14.57 8.26
N GLU A 207 0.40 13.70 9.15
CA GLU A 207 0.24 13.87 10.60
C GLU A 207 0.97 15.12 11.10
N LEU A 208 2.23 15.29 10.71
CA LEU A 208 3.01 16.47 11.04
C LEU A 208 2.36 17.75 10.48
N GLN A 209 1.83 17.71 9.26
CA GLN A 209 1.14 18.85 8.67
C GLN A 209 -0.09 19.26 9.48
N ILE A 210 -0.91 18.30 9.96
CA ILE A 210 -2.06 18.60 10.81
C ILE A 210 -1.61 19.25 12.12
N GLN A 211 -0.56 18.72 12.74
CA GLN A 211 0.01 19.29 13.97
C GLN A 211 0.48 20.73 13.73
N LEU A 212 1.23 20.98 12.66
CA LEU A 212 1.71 22.32 12.29
C LEU A 212 0.55 23.30 12.04
N MET A 213 -0.46 22.90 11.27
CA MET A 213 -1.63 23.73 11.00
C MET A 213 -2.44 24.04 12.27
N SER A 214 -2.50 23.10 13.23
CA SER A 214 -3.20 23.29 14.51
C SER A 214 -2.57 24.36 15.40
N MET A 215 -1.29 24.68 15.19
CA MET A 215 -0.59 25.73 15.95
C MET A 215 -1.07 27.13 15.56
N GLY A 216 -1.76 27.29 14.42
CA GLY A 216 -2.26 28.58 13.95
C GLY A 216 -1.15 29.55 13.54
N VAL A 217 0.04 29.03 13.21
CA VAL A 217 1.20 29.83 12.78
C VAL A 217 1.49 29.63 11.29
N GLU A 218 2.18 30.59 10.70
CA GLU A 218 2.64 30.48 9.31
C GLU A 218 3.70 29.38 9.18
N ILE A 219 3.57 28.55 8.15
CA ILE A 219 4.52 27.47 7.87
C ILE A 219 5.77 28.05 7.23
N ARG A 220 6.94 27.76 7.81
CA ARG A 220 8.22 28.08 7.20
C ARG A 220 8.52 27.06 6.09
N HIS A 221 8.30 27.46 4.84
CA HIS A 221 8.58 26.61 3.68
C HIS A 221 10.08 26.40 3.44
N ILE A 222 10.43 25.20 2.99
CA ILE A 222 11.78 24.89 2.51
C ILE A 222 12.00 25.61 1.16
N PRO A 223 13.08 26.39 1.00
CA PRO A 223 13.40 27.06 -0.26
C PRO A 223 13.51 26.07 -1.44
N LYS A 224 13.06 26.48 -2.63
CA LYS A 224 12.98 25.59 -3.80
C LYS A 224 14.34 25.00 -4.21
N ASP A 225 15.40 25.79 -4.14
CA ASP A 225 16.77 25.35 -4.42
C ASP A 225 17.23 24.23 -3.47
N VAL A 226 16.86 24.33 -2.18
CA VAL A 226 17.12 23.27 -1.18
C VAL A 226 16.28 22.03 -1.48
N LEU A 227 15.01 22.19 -1.87
CA LEU A 227 14.15 21.08 -2.30
C LEU A 227 14.79 20.33 -3.49
N ASP A 228 15.21 21.05 -4.53
CA ASP A 228 15.78 20.49 -5.75
C ASP A 228 17.12 19.78 -5.49
N VAL A 229 18.01 20.35 -4.66
CA VAL A 229 19.28 19.72 -4.30
C VAL A 229 19.06 18.44 -3.51
N THR A 230 18.16 18.48 -2.52
CA THR A 230 17.88 17.30 -1.69
C THR A 230 17.20 16.19 -2.50
N ARG A 231 16.33 16.55 -3.46
CA ARG A 231 15.76 15.58 -4.41
C ARG A 231 16.83 14.81 -5.15
N LYS A 232 17.86 15.49 -5.68
CA LYS A 232 18.98 14.83 -6.38
C LYS A 232 19.71 13.83 -5.47
N GLN A 233 19.93 14.18 -4.20
CA GLN A 233 20.55 13.27 -3.23
C GLN A 233 19.69 12.02 -2.98
N ILE A 234 18.37 12.19 -2.87
CA ILE A 234 17.43 11.08 -2.63
C ILE A 234 17.33 10.18 -3.86
N VAL A 235 17.25 10.76 -5.07
CA VAL A 235 17.26 10.00 -6.34
C VAL A 235 18.52 9.15 -6.45
N GLU A 236 19.68 9.68 -6.07
CA GLU A 236 20.93 8.90 -6.07
C GLU A 236 20.86 7.73 -5.06
N LYS A 237 20.33 7.96 -3.85
CA LYS A 237 20.14 6.89 -2.86
C LYS A 237 19.21 5.77 -3.34
N ARG A 238 18.17 6.10 -4.12
CA ARG A 238 17.18 5.14 -4.65
C ARG A 238 17.71 4.20 -5.74
N LYS A 239 18.85 4.52 -6.33
CA LYS A 239 19.55 3.62 -7.26
C LYS A 239 20.11 2.39 -6.56
N SER A 240 20.30 2.45 -5.24
CA SER A 240 20.71 1.29 -4.46
C SER A 240 19.63 0.20 -4.54
N PRO A 241 19.99 -1.06 -4.84
CA PRO A 241 19.04 -2.17 -4.82
C PRO A 241 18.54 -2.48 -3.41
N ARG A 242 19.21 -1.95 -2.37
CA ARG A 242 18.81 -2.07 -0.96
C ARG A 242 18.10 -0.82 -0.43
N TYR A 243 17.64 0.07 -1.31
CA TYR A 243 16.83 1.21 -0.89
C TYR A 243 15.61 0.72 -0.10
N ALA A 244 15.26 1.43 0.98
CA ALA A 244 14.22 1.06 1.95
C ALA A 244 14.48 -0.21 2.78
N GLN A 245 15.33 -1.14 2.33
CA GLN A 245 15.47 -2.47 2.94
C GLN A 245 15.88 -2.41 4.42
N ALA A 246 16.85 -1.57 4.79
CA ALA A 246 17.29 -1.49 6.19
C ALA A 246 16.18 -1.00 7.15
N GLU A 247 15.35 -0.07 6.68
CA GLU A 247 14.17 0.40 7.43
C GLU A 247 13.10 -0.68 7.45
N TRP A 248 12.89 -1.41 6.36
CA TRP A 248 11.95 -2.54 6.28
C TRP A 248 12.35 -3.70 7.20
N ASP A 249 13.62 -4.09 7.22
CA ASP A 249 14.14 -5.16 8.09
C ASP A 249 13.84 -4.85 9.57
N TYR A 250 13.92 -3.58 9.97
CA TYR A 250 13.51 -3.15 11.31
C TYR A 250 12.02 -3.38 11.57
N HIS A 251 11.16 -3.06 10.59
CA HIS A 251 9.73 -3.26 10.69
C HIS A 251 9.35 -4.74 10.68
N CYS A 252 10.02 -5.59 9.91
CA CYS A 252 9.83 -7.05 9.97
C CYS A 252 10.12 -7.58 11.38
N ARG A 253 11.26 -7.19 11.97
CA ARG A 253 11.58 -7.55 13.37
C ARG A 253 10.55 -6.99 14.36
N LEU A 254 9.93 -5.84 14.07
CA LEU A 254 8.85 -5.30 14.90
C LEU A 254 7.58 -6.15 14.77
N ALA A 255 7.19 -6.52 13.54
CA ALA A 255 6.04 -7.38 13.29
C ALA A 255 6.17 -8.72 14.04
N GLU A 256 7.33 -9.36 13.96
CA GLU A 256 7.64 -10.61 14.67
C GLU A 256 7.49 -10.49 16.20
N ARG A 257 7.86 -9.33 16.77
CA ARG A 257 7.68 -9.08 18.21
C ARG A 257 6.24 -8.78 18.61
N LEU A 258 5.47 -8.16 17.72
CA LEU A 258 4.09 -7.76 17.99
C LEU A 258 3.13 -8.94 17.88
N ASP A 259 3.24 -9.70 16.79
CA ASP A 259 2.40 -10.86 16.53
C ASP A 259 3.07 -11.77 15.48
N PRO A 260 3.84 -12.80 15.88
CA PRO A 260 4.51 -13.69 14.94
C PRO A 260 3.53 -14.56 14.12
N GLY A 261 2.24 -14.62 14.47
CA GLY A 261 1.23 -15.42 13.78
C GLY A 261 0.95 -14.98 12.34
N PHE A 262 1.45 -13.81 11.91
CA PHE A 262 1.32 -13.40 10.50
C PHE A 262 2.05 -14.34 9.53
N ALA A 263 3.08 -15.04 9.99
CA ALA A 263 3.90 -15.91 9.13
C ALA A 263 3.26 -17.29 8.88
N GLU A 264 2.14 -17.61 9.55
CA GLU A 264 1.40 -18.87 9.39
C GLU A 264 0.79 -19.04 8.00
#